data_AF-A0A0S3PRC1-F1
#
_entry.id   AF-A0A0S3PRC1-F1
#
_cell.length_a   1.000
_cell.length_b   1.000
_cell.length_c   1.000
_cell.angle_alpha   90.00
_cell.angle_beta   90.00
_cell.angle_gamma   90.00
#
_symmetry.space_group_name_H-M   'P 1'
#
loop_
_entity.id
_entity.type
_entity.pdbx_description
1 polymer ?
#
loop_
_entity_poly.entity_id
_entity_poly.type
_entity_poly.pdbx_seq_one_letter_code
_entity_poly.pdbx_strand_id
1 'polypeptide(L)'
;MRFRRLSIAAVLIAATGSAALAQEPPPGTQRLERREVCTGELVSGNDPDGSWIGARCLLPAGSNVEKAVQRACKPKAVCRVDAVVRAEPGRVVVHRVIKVEQVQAPASEAAIPTEPHGRRLGKLIDGVYAPAQSGCNSRHRPADRVSILLDVAEPTVQFLAQFCAVMVAKGSDPTEKTLRSTLEVRCGPEASEEQMRKGKTGRKTDIVLSRSEGQQLAIDGVPYMACPITQQSTPEWWIKRHPVHQGKIPQ
;
A
#
# COMPACT_ATOMS: atom_id res chain seq x y z
N MET A 1 -15.88 -10.92 73.89
CA MET A 1 -16.81 -10.14 74.73
C MET A 1 -17.48 -9.05 73.90
N ARG A 2 -18.81 -8.97 73.99
CA ARG A 2 -19.75 -7.83 73.86
C ARG A 2 -19.41 -6.59 72.98
N PHE A 3 -20.15 -6.48 71.86
CA PHE A 3 -21.04 -5.39 71.40
C PHE A 3 -20.84 -3.91 71.83
N ARG A 4 -20.89 -2.98 70.84
CA ARG A 4 -21.97 -1.96 70.57
C ARG A 4 -21.52 -1.04 69.40
N ARG A 5 -22.20 -1.01 68.23
CA ARG A 5 -23.47 -0.36 67.82
C ARG A 5 -23.40 1.17 67.60
N LEU A 6 -23.64 1.59 66.34
CA LEU A 6 -24.52 2.69 65.84
C LEU A 6 -24.42 2.65 64.28
N SER A 7 -25.44 2.31 63.46
CA SER A 7 -26.72 2.97 63.13
C SER A 7 -26.51 4.39 62.55
N ILE A 8 -26.99 4.87 61.39
CA ILE A 8 -28.00 4.58 60.33
C ILE A 8 -27.56 5.43 59.11
N ALA A 9 -27.69 5.04 57.84
CA ALA A 9 -28.80 5.46 56.97
C ALA A 9 -28.68 4.83 55.57
N ALA A 10 -29.83 4.37 55.09
CA ALA A 10 -30.05 3.80 53.77
C ALA A 10 -30.14 4.88 52.68
N VAL A 11 -29.57 4.59 51.51
CA VAL A 11 -30.04 5.13 50.22
C VAL A 11 -30.17 3.96 49.27
N LEU A 12 -31.42 3.65 48.92
CA LEU A 12 -31.78 2.78 47.81
C LEU A 12 -31.51 3.52 46.50
N ILE A 13 -30.69 2.95 45.63
CA ILE A 13 -30.79 3.20 44.19
C ILE A 13 -30.93 1.84 43.52
N ALA A 14 -32.17 1.50 43.17
CA ALA A 14 -32.44 0.48 42.18
C ALA A 14 -32.18 1.09 40.79
N ALA A 15 -31.29 0.48 40.02
CA ALA A 15 -31.29 0.62 38.58
C ALA A 15 -30.95 -0.73 37.98
N THR A 16 -32.03 -1.40 37.59
CA THR A 16 -32.13 -2.63 36.84
C THR A 16 -31.26 -2.63 35.59
N GLY A 17 -30.75 -3.82 35.26
CA GLY A 17 -29.85 -4.05 34.14
C GLY A 17 -30.37 -3.55 32.80
N SER A 18 -29.46 -3.00 32.01
CA SER A 18 -29.64 -2.82 30.57
C SER A 18 -28.82 -3.87 29.86
N ALA A 19 -29.43 -5.05 29.66
CA ALA A 19 -29.16 -5.80 28.45
C ALA A 19 -29.58 -4.88 27.30
N ALA A 20 -28.62 -4.45 26.49
CA ALA A 20 -28.90 -3.71 25.27
C ALA A 20 -29.65 -4.62 24.31
N LEU A 21 -30.98 -4.65 24.47
CA LEU A 21 -31.90 -5.10 23.45
C LEU A 21 -31.63 -4.25 22.21
N ALA A 22 -31.25 -4.93 21.13
CA ALA A 22 -31.22 -4.38 19.80
C ALA A 22 -32.58 -3.73 19.54
N GLN A 23 -32.63 -2.40 19.60
CA GLN A 23 -33.79 -1.64 19.19
C GLN A 23 -33.98 -1.90 17.71
N GLU A 24 -35.05 -2.62 17.37
CA GLU A 24 -35.58 -2.63 16.01
C GLU A 24 -35.82 -1.17 15.60
N PRO A 25 -35.29 -0.73 14.45
CA PRO A 25 -35.48 0.65 14.01
C PRO A 25 -36.98 0.93 13.80
N PRO A 26 -37.44 2.14 14.12
CA PRO A 26 -38.85 2.50 14.11
C PRO A 26 -39.49 2.31 12.73
N PRO A 27 -40.79 1.96 12.67
CA PRO A 27 -41.51 1.77 11.41
C PRO A 27 -41.69 3.13 10.74
N GLY A 28 -40.88 3.39 9.71
CA GLY A 28 -40.89 4.69 9.01
C GLY A 28 -39.56 5.06 8.35
N THR A 29 -38.44 4.41 8.68
CA THR A 29 -37.24 4.47 7.83
C THR A 29 -37.51 3.66 6.56
N GLN A 30 -38.13 4.28 5.56
CA GLN A 30 -37.94 3.87 4.18
C GLN A 30 -36.44 3.84 3.98
N ARG A 31 -35.86 2.63 3.97
CA ARG A 31 -34.44 2.43 3.65
C ARG A 31 -34.29 2.94 2.22
N LEU A 32 -33.87 4.20 2.07
CA LEU A 32 -33.94 4.95 0.82
C LEU A 32 -33.29 4.13 -0.29
N GLU A 33 -34.14 3.60 -1.15
CA GLU A 33 -33.72 2.97 -2.37
C GLU A 33 -33.27 4.08 -3.31
N ARG A 34 -32.00 4.03 -3.72
CA ARG A 34 -31.42 5.01 -4.63
C ARG A 34 -30.85 4.31 -5.84
N ARG A 35 -30.82 5.01 -6.97
CA ARG A 35 -30.09 4.54 -8.14
C ARG A 35 -28.60 4.72 -7.91
N GLU A 36 -27.82 3.67 -8.15
CA GLU A 36 -26.37 3.69 -8.02
C GLU A 36 -25.74 2.80 -9.10
N VAL A 37 -24.56 3.21 -9.54
CA VAL A 37 -23.75 2.43 -10.48
C VAL A 37 -22.65 1.71 -9.71
N CYS A 38 -22.68 0.39 -9.78
CA CYS A 38 -21.67 -0.50 -9.22
C CYS A 38 -20.70 -0.92 -10.33
N THR A 39 -19.42 -0.65 -10.16
CA THR A 39 -18.38 -1.05 -11.13
C THR A 39 -17.31 -1.86 -10.42
N GLY A 40 -16.96 -3.03 -10.97
CA GLY A 40 -15.89 -3.87 -10.43
C GLY A 40 -15.92 -5.27 -10.99
N GLU A 41 -14.93 -6.08 -10.61
CA GLU A 41 -14.95 -7.51 -10.92
C GLU A 41 -16.13 -8.19 -10.23
N LEU A 42 -16.80 -9.08 -10.95
CA LEU A 42 -17.75 -10.00 -10.35
C LEU A 42 -16.99 -11.10 -9.60
N VAL A 43 -17.05 -11.02 -8.27
CA VAL A 43 -16.57 -12.06 -7.37
C VAL A 43 -17.77 -12.89 -6.96
N SER A 44 -17.95 -14.03 -7.63
CA SER A 44 -18.91 -15.06 -7.22
C SER A 44 -18.41 -15.67 -5.90
N GLY A 45 -19.04 -15.28 -4.79
CA GLY A 45 -18.62 -15.70 -3.45
C GLY A 45 -19.12 -17.09 -3.10
N ASN A 46 -18.27 -17.88 -2.44
CA ASN A 46 -18.66 -19.02 -1.59
C ASN A 46 -19.24 -18.55 -0.24
N ASP A 47 -19.71 -17.30 -0.18
CA ASP A 47 -20.10 -16.56 1.02
C ASP A 47 -21.64 -16.65 1.17
N PRO A 48 -22.21 -16.96 2.35
CA PRO A 48 -23.67 -17.04 2.54
C PRO A 48 -24.44 -15.77 2.15
N ASP A 49 -23.76 -14.62 2.07
CA ASP A 49 -24.37 -13.32 1.74
C ASP A 49 -24.59 -13.11 0.22
N GLY A 50 -23.83 -13.78 -0.65
CA GLY A 50 -23.95 -13.74 -2.11
C GLY A 50 -22.72 -13.24 -2.87
N SER A 51 -22.93 -12.80 -4.11
CA SER A 51 -21.85 -12.33 -5.01
C SER A 51 -21.59 -10.83 -4.86
N TRP A 52 -20.36 -10.38 -5.18
CA TRP A 52 -19.96 -8.98 -5.08
C TRP A 52 -19.58 -8.38 -6.42
N ILE A 53 -19.88 -7.08 -6.58
CA ILE A 53 -19.33 -6.22 -7.64
C ILE A 53 -18.43 -5.17 -6.98
N GLY A 54 -17.12 -5.29 -7.20
CA GLY A 54 -16.13 -4.42 -6.56
C GLY A 54 -16.14 -4.54 -5.03
N ALA A 55 -15.79 -3.46 -4.33
CA ALA A 55 -15.57 -3.50 -2.88
C ALA A 55 -16.84 -3.29 -2.02
N ARG A 56 -17.96 -2.88 -2.61
CA ARG A 56 -19.12 -2.39 -1.83
C ARG A 56 -20.49 -2.87 -2.26
N CYS A 57 -20.65 -3.40 -3.48
CA CYS A 57 -21.97 -3.76 -4.00
C CYS A 57 -22.23 -5.26 -3.84
N LEU A 58 -23.19 -5.60 -2.99
CA LEU A 58 -23.62 -6.96 -2.73
C LEU A 58 -24.82 -7.34 -3.60
N LEU A 59 -24.71 -8.48 -4.29
CA LEU A 59 -25.78 -9.17 -4.99
C LEU A 59 -26.27 -10.30 -4.07
N PRO A 60 -27.49 -10.23 -3.50
CA PRO A 60 -27.95 -11.22 -2.53
C PRO A 60 -27.94 -12.66 -3.08
N ALA A 61 -27.46 -13.61 -2.28
CA ALA A 61 -27.37 -15.01 -2.64
C ALA A 61 -28.71 -15.59 -3.13
N GLY A 62 -28.69 -16.30 -4.26
CA GLY A 62 -29.86 -16.96 -4.84
C GLY A 62 -30.89 -16.01 -5.48
N SER A 63 -30.66 -14.70 -5.43
CA SER A 63 -31.59 -13.69 -5.95
C SER A 63 -31.64 -13.66 -7.48
N ASN A 64 -32.75 -13.15 -8.03
CA ASN A 64 -32.88 -12.91 -9.47
C ASN A 64 -31.86 -11.88 -9.97
N VAL A 65 -31.44 -10.95 -9.11
CA VAL A 65 -30.41 -9.94 -9.37
C VAL A 65 -29.05 -10.61 -9.57
N GLU A 66 -28.64 -11.48 -8.65
CA GLU A 66 -27.38 -12.21 -8.74
C GLU A 66 -27.32 -13.04 -10.03
N LYS A 67 -28.39 -13.80 -10.32
CA LYS A 67 -28.51 -14.61 -11.55
C LYS A 67 -28.44 -13.75 -12.82
N ALA A 68 -29.08 -12.58 -12.82
CA ALA A 68 -29.07 -11.68 -13.98
C ALA A 68 -27.66 -11.12 -14.24
N VAL A 69 -26.95 -10.72 -13.18
CA VAL A 69 -25.58 -10.20 -13.30
C VAL A 69 -24.61 -11.31 -13.69
N GLN A 70 -24.68 -12.51 -13.10
CA GLN A 70 -23.83 -13.64 -13.47
C GLN A 70 -24.02 -14.11 -14.93
N ARG A 71 -25.23 -14.00 -15.48
CA ARG A 71 -25.50 -14.32 -16.90
C ARG A 71 -24.90 -13.29 -17.85
N ALA A 72 -24.95 -12.01 -17.47
CA ALA A 72 -24.49 -10.90 -18.32
C ALA A 72 -22.99 -10.60 -18.15
N CYS A 73 -22.43 -10.91 -16.98
CA CYS A 73 -21.06 -10.66 -16.60
C CYS A 73 -20.30 -11.97 -16.45
N LYS A 74 -19.31 -12.23 -17.32
CA LYS A 74 -18.47 -13.43 -17.20
C LYS A 74 -17.70 -13.41 -15.87
N PRO A 75 -17.45 -14.57 -15.23
CA PRO A 75 -16.60 -14.64 -14.05
C PRO A 75 -15.25 -13.96 -14.30
N LYS A 76 -14.77 -13.16 -13.33
CA LYS A 76 -13.54 -12.35 -13.42
C LYS A 76 -13.55 -11.21 -14.45
N ALA A 77 -14.67 -10.93 -15.11
CA ALA A 77 -14.82 -9.73 -15.91
C ALA A 77 -15.20 -8.53 -15.02
N VAL A 78 -14.75 -7.34 -15.40
CA VAL A 78 -15.25 -6.10 -14.79
C VAL A 78 -16.59 -5.74 -15.40
N CYS A 79 -17.56 -5.46 -14.55
CA CYS A 79 -18.91 -5.15 -14.97
C CYS A 79 -19.40 -3.86 -14.33
N ARG A 80 -20.13 -3.10 -15.12
CA ARG A 80 -20.85 -1.90 -14.68
C ARG A 80 -22.32 -2.27 -14.57
N VAL A 81 -22.82 -2.26 -13.35
CA VAL A 81 -24.20 -2.59 -12.99
C VAL A 81 -24.89 -1.31 -12.53
N ASP A 82 -25.77 -0.77 -13.36
CA ASP A 82 -26.69 0.30 -12.98
C ASP A 82 -27.89 -0.33 -12.27
N ALA A 83 -28.12 0.04 -11.03
CA ALA A 83 -29.10 -0.62 -10.18
C ALA A 83 -29.79 0.33 -9.20
N VAL A 84 -30.93 -0.12 -8.70
CA VAL A 84 -31.53 0.38 -7.48
C VAL A 84 -30.92 -0.38 -6.30
N VAL A 85 -30.27 0.36 -5.42
CA VAL A 85 -29.56 -0.16 -4.26
C VAL A 85 -30.14 0.38 -2.96
N ARG A 86 -29.88 -0.33 -1.87
CA ARG A 86 -30.17 0.07 -0.52
C ARG A 86 -28.87 0.19 0.27
N ALA A 87 -28.67 1.32 0.95
CA ALA A 87 -27.50 1.50 1.78
C ALA A 87 -27.58 0.65 3.06
N GLU A 88 -26.50 -0.04 3.38
CA GLU A 88 -26.25 -0.73 4.65
C GLU A 88 -24.90 -0.26 5.23
N PRO A 89 -24.63 -0.44 6.53
CA PRO A 89 -23.32 -0.11 7.09
C PRO A 89 -22.20 -0.83 6.32
N GLY A 90 -21.32 -0.05 5.68
CA GLY A 90 -20.15 -0.57 4.94
C GLY A 90 -20.43 -1.17 3.55
N ARG A 91 -21.69 -1.26 3.10
CA ARG A 91 -22.03 -1.85 1.79
C ARG A 91 -23.31 -1.27 1.19
N VAL A 92 -23.58 -1.59 -0.07
CA VAL A 92 -24.87 -1.34 -0.71
C VAL A 92 -25.43 -2.66 -1.24
N VAL A 93 -26.69 -2.93 -0.96
CA VAL A 93 -27.37 -4.15 -1.38
C VAL A 93 -28.17 -3.86 -2.64
N VAL A 94 -27.91 -4.63 -3.70
CA VAL A 94 -28.56 -4.46 -5.00
C VAL A 94 -29.94 -5.12 -4.96
N HIS A 95 -31.00 -4.30 -5.05
CA HIS A 95 -32.38 -4.78 -5.05
C HIS A 95 -32.94 -5.02 -6.45
N ARG A 96 -32.58 -4.17 -7.41
CA ARG A 96 -33.04 -4.28 -8.80
C ARG A 96 -31.98 -3.80 -9.77
N VAL A 97 -31.69 -4.60 -10.79
CA VAL A 97 -30.76 -4.24 -11.86
C VAL A 97 -31.53 -3.54 -12.97
N ILE A 98 -31.01 -2.39 -13.41
CA ILE A 98 -31.53 -1.61 -14.54
C ILE A 98 -30.77 -2.00 -15.81
N LYS A 99 -29.43 -2.05 -15.72
CA LYS A 99 -28.56 -2.38 -16.86
C LYS A 99 -27.29 -3.06 -16.36
N VAL A 100 -26.87 -4.11 -17.07
CA VAL A 100 -25.54 -4.72 -16.89
C VAL A 100 -24.77 -4.51 -18.18
N GLU A 101 -23.61 -3.91 -18.07
CA GLU A 101 -22.65 -3.82 -19.16
C GLU A 101 -21.39 -4.53 -18.70
N GLN A 102 -20.95 -5.54 -19.45
CA GLN A 102 -19.57 -5.95 -19.36
C GLN A 102 -18.76 -4.80 -19.92
N VAL A 103 -18.06 -4.10 -19.04
CA VAL A 103 -17.12 -3.09 -19.47
C VAL A 103 -15.82 -3.85 -19.75
N GLN A 104 -15.09 -3.45 -20.79
CA GLN A 104 -13.64 -3.62 -20.70
C GLN A 104 -13.32 -3.03 -19.33
N ALA A 105 -12.62 -3.77 -18.45
CA ALA A 105 -12.10 -3.18 -17.24
C ALA A 105 -11.64 -1.78 -17.62
N PRO A 106 -11.95 -0.72 -16.85
CA PRO A 106 -10.99 0.35 -16.89
C PRO A 106 -9.70 -0.42 -16.58
N ALA A 107 -8.81 -0.54 -17.57
CA ALA A 107 -7.43 -0.47 -17.23
C ALA A 107 -7.45 0.64 -16.20
N SER A 108 -7.11 0.35 -14.95
CA SER A 108 -6.65 1.44 -14.12
C SER A 108 -5.80 2.24 -15.07
N GLU A 109 -6.16 3.49 -15.35
CA GLU A 109 -5.43 4.29 -16.31
C GLU A 109 -4.02 4.61 -15.77
N ALA A 110 -3.51 3.87 -14.78
CA ALA A 110 -2.16 3.38 -14.83
C ALA A 110 -2.00 2.51 -16.09
N ALA A 111 -1.81 3.19 -17.24
CA ALA A 111 -1.09 2.63 -18.38
C ALA A 111 -0.05 1.65 -17.84
N ILE A 112 -0.02 0.39 -18.33
CA ILE A 112 1.04 -0.56 -17.95
C ILE A 112 2.32 0.26 -18.08
N PRO A 113 3.00 0.54 -16.96
CA PRO A 113 4.05 1.53 -16.99
C PRO A 113 5.08 1.04 -17.98
N THR A 114 5.23 1.76 -19.10
CA THR A 114 6.17 1.40 -20.16
C THR A 114 7.60 1.39 -19.64
N GLU A 115 7.81 2.11 -18.54
CA GLU A 115 9.03 2.20 -17.81
C GLU A 115 9.20 1.06 -16.79
N PRO A 116 10.36 0.37 -16.78
CA PRO A 116 10.67 -0.67 -15.80
C PRO A 116 10.47 -0.19 -14.36
N HIS A 117 9.97 -1.09 -13.49
CA HIS A 117 9.73 -0.81 -12.07
C HIS A 117 10.89 -0.12 -11.36
N GLY A 118 12.12 -0.57 -11.61
CA GLY A 118 13.32 0.02 -11.02
C GLY A 118 13.50 1.51 -11.34
N ARG A 119 13.25 1.94 -12.58
CA ARG A 119 13.38 3.35 -12.95
C ARG A 119 12.28 4.21 -12.30
N ARG A 120 11.04 3.72 -12.27
CA ARG A 120 9.92 4.41 -11.59
C ARG A 120 10.17 4.56 -10.10
N LEU A 121 10.74 3.53 -9.47
CA LEU A 121 11.17 3.60 -8.09
C LEU A 121 12.29 4.63 -7.93
N GLY A 122 13.29 4.63 -8.81
CA GLY A 122 14.42 5.56 -8.77
C GLY A 122 14.01 7.03 -8.83
N LYS A 123 13.00 7.39 -9.63
CA LYS A 123 12.45 8.75 -9.67
C LYS A 123 11.96 9.27 -8.33
N LEU A 124 11.68 8.40 -7.37
CA LEU A 124 11.15 8.74 -6.05
C LEU A 124 12.17 8.62 -4.92
N ILE A 125 13.20 7.77 -5.09
CA ILE A 125 14.13 7.43 -4.00
C ILE A 125 15.60 7.53 -4.39
N ASP A 126 15.95 7.93 -5.61
CA ASP A 126 17.35 8.09 -5.97
C ASP A 126 18.01 9.12 -5.06
N GLY A 127 19.03 8.71 -4.32
CA GLY A 127 19.65 9.58 -3.34
C GLY A 127 20.60 8.89 -2.37
N VAL A 128 21.09 9.69 -1.42
CA VAL A 128 21.99 9.26 -0.34
C VAL A 128 21.26 9.32 0.98
N TYR A 129 21.40 8.28 1.78
CA TYR A 129 20.63 8.04 2.99
C TYR A 129 21.54 7.72 4.16
N ALA A 130 21.19 8.23 5.34
CA ALA A 130 21.83 7.87 6.61
C ALA A 130 20.80 7.21 7.54
N PRO A 131 21.22 6.29 8.43
CA PRO A 131 20.34 5.76 9.46
C PRO A 131 19.68 6.91 10.23
N ALA A 132 18.38 6.85 10.43
CA ALA A 132 17.59 7.94 11.01
C ALA A 132 18.13 8.39 12.38
N GLN A 133 18.70 7.45 13.15
CA GLN A 133 19.28 7.70 14.47
C GLN A 133 20.60 8.47 14.42
N SER A 134 21.38 8.30 13.35
CA SER A 134 22.70 8.92 13.19
C SER A 134 22.62 10.27 12.46
N GLY A 135 21.61 10.42 11.59
CA GLY A 135 21.41 11.61 10.80
C GLY A 135 22.53 11.87 9.78
N CYS A 136 22.46 13.00 9.10
CA CYS A 136 23.35 13.34 7.99
C CYS A 136 24.66 14.02 8.43
N ASN A 137 25.16 13.72 9.63
CA ASN A 137 26.31 14.41 10.20
C ASN A 137 27.55 14.35 9.28
N SER A 138 28.30 15.45 9.21
CA SER A 138 29.49 15.61 8.36
C SER A 138 30.66 14.68 8.74
N ARG A 139 30.56 13.99 9.88
CA ARG A 139 31.54 12.99 10.32
C ARG A 139 31.36 11.61 9.67
N HIS A 140 30.20 11.33 9.08
CA HIS A 140 29.94 10.07 8.37
C HIS A 140 30.52 10.12 6.96
N ARG A 141 31.41 9.18 6.66
CA ARG A 141 32.01 9.02 5.33
C ARG A 141 30.94 8.51 4.34
N PRO A 142 31.16 8.66 3.02
CA PRO A 142 30.26 8.08 2.01
C PRO A 142 30.02 6.57 2.22
N ALA A 143 31.05 5.83 2.68
CA ALA A 143 30.97 4.41 2.98
C ALA A 143 30.14 4.07 4.25
N ASP A 144 29.72 5.05 5.05
CA ASP A 144 28.84 4.85 6.20
C ASP A 144 27.36 5.06 5.84
N ARG A 145 27.08 5.34 4.57
CA ARG A 145 25.77 5.73 4.05
C ARG A 145 25.23 4.68 3.10
N VAL A 146 23.95 4.81 2.79
CA VAL A 146 23.31 4.03 1.74
C VAL A 146 23.08 4.95 0.54
N SER A 147 23.60 4.58 -0.61
CA SER A 147 23.40 5.34 -1.86
C SER A 147 22.59 4.47 -2.84
N ILE A 148 21.45 4.93 -3.36
CA ILE A 148 20.49 4.10 -4.15
C ILE A 148 20.22 4.72 -5.52
N LEU A 149 20.84 4.25 -6.62
CA LEU A 149 20.71 4.83 -7.98
C LEU A 149 19.98 3.85 -8.89
N LEU A 150 18.72 4.10 -9.20
CA LEU A 150 17.88 3.18 -9.94
C LEU A 150 17.37 3.73 -11.28
N ASP A 151 17.25 5.05 -11.46
CA ASP A 151 16.86 5.66 -12.74
C ASP A 151 18.05 5.80 -13.71
N VAL A 152 18.72 4.68 -13.96
CA VAL A 152 19.86 4.55 -14.88
C VAL A 152 19.85 3.19 -15.56
N ALA A 153 20.60 3.03 -16.65
CA ALA A 153 20.71 1.75 -17.36
C ALA A 153 21.30 0.62 -16.50
N GLU A 154 22.18 0.95 -15.56
CA GLU A 154 22.84 -0.01 -14.67
C GLU A 154 22.57 0.37 -13.21
N PRO A 155 21.40 -0.02 -12.68
CA PRO A 155 20.96 0.37 -11.35
C PRO A 155 21.85 -0.25 -10.27
N THR A 156 22.11 0.51 -9.21
CA THR A 156 23.15 0.22 -8.23
C THR A 156 22.74 0.71 -6.85
N VAL A 157 23.07 -0.07 -5.83
CA VAL A 157 22.99 0.36 -4.43
C VAL A 157 24.37 0.18 -3.79
N GLN A 158 24.82 1.18 -3.04
CA GLN A 158 25.90 0.99 -2.08
C GLN A 158 25.28 0.93 -0.69
N PHE A 159 25.47 -0.19 0.00
CA PHE A 159 25.02 -0.39 1.37
C PHE A 159 26.25 -0.41 2.28
N LEU A 160 26.48 0.70 2.98
CA LEU A 160 27.72 0.93 3.72
C LEU A 160 28.95 0.79 2.80
N ALA A 161 29.94 -0.03 3.19
CA ALA A 161 31.13 -0.31 2.40
C ALA A 161 30.92 -1.37 1.30
N GLN A 162 29.71 -1.92 1.16
CA GLN A 162 29.42 -2.95 0.16
C GLN A 162 28.71 -2.35 -1.05
N PHE A 163 29.23 -2.68 -2.23
CA PHE A 163 28.58 -2.32 -3.49
C PHE A 163 27.68 -3.46 -3.94
N CYS A 164 26.48 -3.12 -4.42
CA CYS A 164 25.46 -4.05 -4.86
C CYS A 164 24.91 -3.65 -6.24
N ALA A 165 25.07 -4.52 -7.23
CA ALA A 165 24.43 -4.38 -8.53
C ALA A 165 22.94 -4.74 -8.41
N VAL A 166 22.04 -3.89 -8.88
CA VAL A 166 20.61 -4.24 -8.89
C VAL A 166 20.31 -5.01 -10.18
N MET A 167 19.93 -6.27 -10.02
CA MET A 167 19.60 -7.15 -11.15
C MET A 167 18.15 -6.97 -11.56
N VAL A 168 17.26 -6.93 -10.57
CA VAL A 168 15.82 -6.80 -10.77
C VAL A 168 15.22 -6.01 -9.61
N ALA A 169 14.29 -5.13 -9.90
CA ALA A 169 13.44 -4.49 -8.90
C ALA A 169 11.99 -4.92 -9.13
N LYS A 170 11.31 -5.38 -8.08
CA LYS A 170 9.91 -5.85 -8.13
C LYS A 170 9.13 -5.23 -6.97
N GLY A 171 7.82 -5.07 -7.13
CA GLY A 171 6.97 -4.55 -6.06
C GLY A 171 5.65 -4.02 -6.58
N SER A 172 4.88 -3.42 -5.67
CA SER A 172 3.72 -2.62 -6.03
C SER A 172 4.18 -1.29 -6.62
N ASP A 173 3.39 -0.72 -7.54
CA ASP A 173 3.67 0.59 -8.12
C ASP A 173 3.96 1.64 -7.03
N PRO A 174 5.15 2.26 -7.05
CA PRO A 174 5.56 3.16 -5.99
C PRO A 174 4.87 4.52 -6.14
N THR A 175 4.51 5.14 -5.03
CA THR A 175 3.97 6.50 -4.98
C THR A 175 4.83 7.37 -4.06
N GLU A 176 4.63 8.69 -4.11
CA GLU A 176 5.29 9.62 -3.19
C GLU A 176 5.01 9.28 -1.72
N LYS A 177 3.78 8.82 -1.42
CA LYS A 177 3.35 8.53 -0.05
C LYS A 177 3.72 7.13 0.42
N THR A 178 3.64 6.14 -0.47
CA THR A 178 3.79 4.73 -0.11
C THR A 178 4.58 3.97 -1.16
N LEU A 179 5.50 3.12 -0.73
CA LEU A 179 6.16 2.16 -1.61
C LEU A 179 6.50 0.88 -0.86
N ARG A 180 6.53 -0.24 -1.58
CA ARG A 180 7.12 -1.49 -1.13
C ARG A 180 7.73 -2.19 -2.33
N SER A 181 9.06 -2.32 -2.30
CA SER A 181 9.83 -2.92 -3.38
C SER A 181 10.88 -3.88 -2.83
N THR A 182 11.15 -4.95 -3.56
CA THR A 182 12.29 -5.84 -3.33
C THR A 182 13.28 -5.64 -4.47
N LEU A 183 14.53 -5.38 -4.10
CA LEU A 183 15.66 -5.34 -5.03
C LEU A 183 16.38 -6.68 -4.94
N GLU A 184 16.41 -7.44 -6.03
CA GLU A 184 17.32 -8.58 -6.18
C GLU A 184 18.68 -8.02 -6.58
N VAL A 185 19.67 -8.19 -5.71
CA VAL A 185 21.00 -7.59 -5.88
C VAL A 185 22.12 -8.62 -5.86
N ARG A 186 23.27 -8.26 -6.45
CA ARG A 186 24.52 -8.98 -6.25
C ARG A 186 25.53 -8.06 -5.57
N CYS A 187 25.84 -8.39 -4.32
CA CYS A 187 26.72 -7.60 -3.48
C CYS A 187 28.12 -8.20 -3.39
N GLY A 188 29.12 -7.34 -3.27
CA GLY A 188 30.51 -7.72 -3.10
C GLY A 188 31.29 -6.61 -2.40
N PRO A 189 32.55 -6.87 -2.03
CA PRO A 189 33.48 -5.79 -1.69
C PRO A 189 33.56 -4.80 -2.87
N GLU A 190 34.13 -3.62 -2.67
CA GLU A 190 34.46 -2.68 -3.75
C GLU A 190 35.41 -3.36 -4.78
N ALA A 191 34.86 -4.21 -5.65
CA ALA A 191 35.52 -4.73 -6.82
C ALA A 191 35.50 -3.61 -7.87
N SER A 192 36.34 -3.73 -8.90
CA SER A 192 36.41 -2.68 -9.93
C SER A 192 35.00 -2.32 -10.41
N GLU A 193 34.73 -1.01 -10.45
CA GLU A 193 33.42 -0.42 -10.71
C GLU A 193 32.69 -1.12 -11.89
N GLU A 194 33.44 -1.50 -12.93
CA GLU A 194 32.93 -2.17 -14.11
C GLU A 194 32.37 -3.60 -13.87
N GLN A 195 33.04 -4.41 -13.04
CA GLN A 195 32.61 -5.79 -12.78
C GLN A 195 31.36 -5.83 -11.90
N MET A 196 31.29 -4.91 -10.94
CA MET A 196 30.15 -4.78 -10.06
C MET A 196 28.95 -4.18 -10.80
N ARG A 197 29.14 -3.18 -11.66
CA ARG A 197 28.07 -2.58 -12.48
C ARG A 197 27.28 -3.58 -13.32
N LYS A 198 27.98 -4.58 -13.87
CA LYS A 198 27.36 -5.61 -14.72
C LYS A 198 26.75 -6.76 -13.91
N GLY A 199 26.84 -6.73 -12.57
CA GLY A 199 26.38 -7.81 -11.70
C GLY A 199 27.05 -9.16 -12.02
N LYS A 200 28.27 -9.14 -12.56
CA LYS A 200 28.97 -10.36 -13.00
C LYS A 200 29.56 -11.13 -11.81
N THR A 201 29.86 -10.43 -10.73
CA THR A 201 30.48 -10.94 -9.50
C THR A 201 29.60 -10.65 -8.28
N GLY A 202 29.93 -11.21 -7.12
CA GLY A 202 29.20 -10.98 -5.88
C GLY A 202 28.14 -12.03 -5.53
N ARG A 203 27.74 -12.02 -4.25
CA ARG A 203 26.73 -12.90 -3.66
C ARG A 203 25.33 -12.33 -3.93
N LYS A 204 24.42 -13.18 -4.39
CA LYS A 204 23.01 -12.82 -4.54
C LYS A 204 22.37 -12.61 -3.17
N THR A 205 21.64 -11.51 -3.01
CA THR A 205 20.82 -11.21 -1.84
C THR A 205 19.66 -10.31 -2.25
N ASP A 206 18.68 -10.17 -1.37
CA ASP A 206 17.56 -9.26 -1.56
C ASP A 206 17.65 -8.10 -0.57
N ILE A 207 17.21 -6.92 -1.00
CA ILE A 207 17.04 -5.72 -0.17
C ILE A 207 15.58 -5.30 -0.26
N VAL A 208 14.91 -5.12 0.87
CA VAL A 208 13.51 -4.68 0.93
C VAL A 208 13.45 -3.19 1.23
N LEU A 209 12.82 -2.44 0.33
CA LEU A 209 12.54 -1.02 0.47
C LEU A 209 11.07 -0.82 0.80
N SER A 210 10.78 -0.05 1.84
CA SER A 210 9.40 0.29 2.21
C SER A 210 9.26 1.70 2.74
N ARG A 211 8.15 2.35 2.43
CA ARG A 211 7.74 3.62 3.03
C ARG A 211 6.23 3.62 3.21
N SER A 212 5.78 3.99 4.39
CA SER A 212 4.37 4.28 4.68
C SER A 212 4.14 5.79 4.73
N GLU A 213 2.89 6.23 4.62
CA GLU A 213 2.55 7.65 4.64
C GLU A 213 3.06 8.33 5.91
N GLY A 214 3.79 9.45 5.74
CA GLY A 214 4.41 10.19 6.84
C GLY A 214 5.62 9.51 7.49
N GLN A 215 6.09 8.38 6.95
CA GLN A 215 7.26 7.68 7.46
C GLN A 215 8.48 7.86 6.55
N GLN A 216 9.65 7.70 7.16
CA GLN A 216 10.94 7.65 6.46
C GLN A 216 11.06 6.40 5.59
N LEU A 217 11.99 6.42 4.63
CA LEU A 217 12.34 5.23 3.87
C LEU A 217 12.93 4.20 4.83
N ALA A 218 12.40 2.98 4.84
CA ALA A 218 12.97 1.85 5.54
C ALA A 218 13.65 0.90 4.56
N ILE A 219 14.86 0.45 4.91
CA ILE A 219 15.66 -0.52 4.17
C ILE A 219 15.84 -1.73 5.09
N ASP A 220 15.32 -2.89 4.69
CA ASP A 220 15.25 -4.09 5.51
C ASP A 220 14.64 -3.84 6.90
N GLY A 221 13.65 -2.95 6.97
CA GLY A 221 12.96 -2.56 8.20
C GLY A 221 13.70 -1.52 9.05
N VAL A 222 14.91 -1.10 8.67
CA VAL A 222 15.66 -0.05 9.37
C VAL A 222 15.31 1.31 8.75
N PRO A 223 14.94 2.34 9.54
CA PRO A 223 14.59 3.66 9.02
C PRO A 223 15.82 4.49 8.63
N TYR A 224 15.71 5.17 7.49
CA TYR A 224 16.72 6.03 6.90
C TYR A 224 16.15 7.39 6.51
N MET A 225 16.94 8.44 6.75
CA MET A 225 16.63 9.79 6.29
C MET A 225 17.47 10.18 5.08
N ALA A 226 16.89 10.96 4.18
CA ALA A 226 17.59 11.50 3.02
C ALA A 226 18.62 12.54 3.45
N CYS A 227 19.78 12.51 2.81
CA CYS A 227 20.88 13.43 3.07
C CYS A 227 21.18 14.33 1.86
N PRO A 228 21.73 15.53 2.09
CA PRO A 228 22.22 16.38 1.00
C PRO A 228 23.27 15.65 0.16
N ILE A 229 23.16 15.74 -1.16
CA ILE A 229 24.12 15.16 -2.10
C ILE A 229 25.29 16.16 -2.26
N THR A 230 26.43 15.84 -1.65
CA THR A 230 27.67 16.63 -1.75
C THR A 230 28.87 15.72 -2.02
N GLN A 231 29.96 16.27 -2.56
CA GLN A 231 31.20 15.50 -2.79
C GLN A 231 31.72 14.78 -1.54
N GLN A 232 31.51 15.33 -0.36
CA GLN A 232 31.96 14.73 0.91
C GLN A 232 31.07 13.58 1.40
N SER A 233 29.81 13.57 0.99
CA SER A 233 28.79 12.64 1.52
C SER A 233 28.35 11.59 0.50
N THR A 234 28.78 11.73 -0.75
CA THR A 234 28.31 10.96 -1.89
C THR A 234 29.50 10.30 -2.58
N PRO A 235 29.44 9.00 -2.88
CA PRO A 235 30.52 8.31 -3.61
C PRO A 235 30.78 8.92 -4.99
N GLU A 236 32.03 8.91 -5.47
CA GLU A 236 32.36 9.50 -6.78
C GLU A 236 31.57 8.87 -7.94
N TRP A 237 31.35 7.55 -7.90
CA TRP A 237 30.62 6.82 -8.93
C TRP A 237 29.18 7.33 -9.11
N TRP A 238 28.59 7.84 -8.04
CA TRP A 238 27.28 8.45 -8.04
C TRP A 238 27.29 9.82 -8.73
N ILE A 239 28.27 10.65 -8.39
CA ILE A 239 28.38 12.04 -8.89
C ILE A 239 28.70 12.06 -10.39
N LYS A 240 29.54 11.13 -10.86
CA LYS A 240 29.93 11.02 -12.27
C LYS A 240 28.77 10.58 -13.18
N ARG A 241 27.70 10.01 -12.62
CA ARG A 241 26.49 9.68 -13.36
C ARG A 241 25.44 10.74 -13.08
N HIS A 242 25.21 11.65 -14.03
CA HIS A 242 24.11 12.61 -13.93
C HIS A 242 22.76 11.88 -13.74
N PRO A 243 22.09 11.99 -12.57
CA PRO A 243 20.67 11.69 -12.49
C PRO A 243 19.94 12.80 -13.27
N VAL A 244 18.92 12.44 -14.05
CA VAL A 244 18.12 13.42 -14.81
C VAL A 244 17.29 14.34 -13.88
N HIS A 245 17.26 14.09 -12.56
CA HIS A 245 16.51 14.90 -11.61
C HIS A 245 17.27 16.16 -11.16
N GLN A 246 17.01 17.26 -11.87
CA GLN A 246 17.12 18.64 -11.36
C GLN A 246 15.91 19.07 -10.49
N GLY A 247 15.09 18.13 -10.00
CA GLY A 247 13.82 18.42 -9.34
C GLY A 247 13.80 18.03 -7.87
N LYS A 248 13.78 19.04 -6.99
CA LYS A 248 13.40 19.05 -5.56
C LYS A 248 13.23 17.68 -4.87
N ILE A 249 14.17 17.37 -3.98
CA ILE A 249 13.99 16.39 -2.91
C ILE A 249 12.80 16.87 -2.06
N PRO A 250 11.72 16.07 -1.86
CA PRO A 250 10.70 16.41 -0.88
C PRO A 250 11.36 16.45 0.51
N GLN A 251 11.27 17.61 1.15
CA GLN A 251 11.64 17.81 2.55
C GLN A 251 10.62 17.14 3.47
#